data_AF-A0ABD3XTN9-F1
#
_entry.id   AF-A0ABD3XTN9-F1
#
_cell.length_a   1.000
_cell.length_b   1.000
_cell.length_c   1.000
_cell.angle_alpha   90.00
_cell.angle_beta   90.00
_cell.angle_gamma   90.00
#
_symmetry.space_group_name_H-M   'P 1'
#
loop_
_entity.id
_entity.type
_entity.pdbx_description
1 polymer ?
#
loop_
_entity_poly.entity_id
_entity_poly.type
_entity_poly.pdbx_seq_one_letter_code
_entity_poly.pdbx_strand_id
1 'polypeptide(L)'
;LPGSKIRLVDGQTQYEGRVEIYYNGSWGTICDDNWDNNDATVVCRMLGYSTIGASAVCCAGFGNNTSLGIFLDDVMCSGHESSIYNCSHNPWYSHNCGHHEDAGVRCGSLPGSKVRLVDGQTQYEGRVEIYYNGSWGTICDDNWDNNDATVVCRMLGYSTIGASAVCCAGFGNNTSLGIFLDDVMCSGHESSIYNCSHNPWYSHNCGHHEDAGVRCGSLPGSKVRLVDGQTQYEGRVEIYYNGSWGTICDDNWDNNDATVVCRMLGYSTIGASAVCCAGFGNNTSLGIFLDDVMCSGHESSIYNCSHNPWYSHNCGHHEDAGVRCGSLPGSKVRLVDGQTQYEGRVEIYYNGSWGTICDDNWDNNDATVVCRMLGYSTIGASAVCCAGFGNNTSLGIFLDDVMCSGHESSIYNCSHNPWYSHNCGHHEDAGVRC
;
A
#
# COMPACT_ATOMS: atom_id res chain seq x y z
N LEU A 1 17.49 27.99 -20.07
CA LEU A 1 18.69 28.23 -20.91
C LEU A 1 19.41 26.90 -21.12
N PRO A 2 19.82 26.51 -22.34
CA PRO A 2 20.61 25.30 -22.54
C PRO A 2 21.98 25.49 -21.87
N GLY A 3 22.19 24.90 -20.70
CA GLY A 3 23.45 25.02 -19.93
C GLY A 3 23.32 25.37 -18.45
N SER A 4 22.12 25.62 -17.91
CA SER A 4 21.91 25.89 -16.49
C SER A 4 22.11 24.62 -15.65
N LYS A 5 23.20 24.55 -14.89
CA LYS A 5 23.49 23.48 -13.91
C LYS A 5 23.71 24.08 -12.54
N ILE A 6 23.28 23.37 -11.51
CA ILE A 6 23.43 23.76 -10.10
C ILE A 6 23.94 22.55 -9.31
N ARG A 7 24.70 22.79 -8.24
CA ARG A 7 25.18 21.75 -7.32
C ARG A 7 25.34 22.30 -5.91
N LEU A 8 25.32 21.39 -4.93
CA LEU A 8 25.70 21.65 -3.55
C LEU A 8 27.09 21.08 -3.29
N VAL A 9 27.96 21.85 -2.64
CA VAL A 9 29.35 21.47 -2.35
C VAL A 9 29.64 21.67 -0.87
N ASP A 10 30.52 20.82 -0.32
CA ASP A 10 31.02 20.88 1.06
C ASP A 10 29.95 20.76 2.17
N GLY A 11 28.78 20.20 1.86
CA GLY A 11 27.81 19.74 2.85
C GLY A 11 28.16 18.36 3.42
N GLN A 12 27.62 18.03 4.60
CA GLN A 12 27.81 16.69 5.20
C GLN A 12 26.96 15.62 4.51
N THR A 13 25.89 16.04 3.82
CA THR A 13 24.98 15.16 3.07
C THR A 13 24.75 15.73 1.67
N GLN A 14 24.16 14.94 0.78
CA GLN A 14 23.77 15.41 -0.56
C GLN A 14 22.68 16.50 -0.56
N TYR A 15 22.00 16.71 0.57
CA TYR A 15 20.86 17.64 0.68
C TYR A 15 21.25 19.00 1.23
N GLU A 16 22.52 19.25 1.52
CA GLU A 16 22.99 20.53 2.01
C GLU A 16 24.35 20.89 1.40
N GLY A 17 24.69 22.18 1.42
CA GLY A 17 25.99 22.66 0.95
C GLY A 17 25.95 24.09 0.44
N ARG A 18 27.13 24.61 0.09
CA ARG A 18 27.30 25.87 -0.63
C ARG A 18 26.69 25.74 -2.02
N VAL A 19 25.95 26.75 -2.45
CA VAL A 19 25.31 26.76 -3.77
C VAL A 19 26.33 27.22 -4.81
N GLU A 20 26.59 26.35 -5.79
CA GLU A 20 27.38 26.70 -6.96
C GLU A 20 26.54 26.53 -8.23
N ILE A 21 26.60 27.52 -9.12
CA ILE A 21 25.87 27.56 -10.39
C ILE A 21 26.83 27.62 -11.57
N TYR A 22 26.43 26.99 -12.68
CA TYR A 22 27.19 26.99 -13.92
C TYR A 22 26.65 28.08 -14.85
N TYR A 23 27.50 29.05 -15.19
CA TYR A 23 27.15 30.14 -16.10
C TYR A 23 28.35 30.50 -16.97
N ASN A 24 28.08 30.75 -18.26
CA ASN A 24 29.07 31.16 -19.26
C ASN A 24 30.36 30.31 -19.30
N GLY A 25 30.24 28.99 -19.15
CA GLY A 25 31.38 28.06 -19.27
C GLY A 25 32.14 27.75 -17.97
N SER A 26 31.79 28.40 -16.85
CA SER A 26 32.45 28.22 -15.54
C SER A 26 31.45 28.05 -14.40
N TRP A 27 31.92 27.46 -13.29
CA TRP A 27 31.18 27.44 -12.01
C TRP A 27 31.47 28.71 -11.21
N GLY A 28 30.48 29.18 -10.46
CA GLY A 28 30.59 30.31 -9.54
C GLY A 28 29.61 30.20 -8.38
N THR A 29 29.82 31.01 -7.34
CA THR A 29 29.00 31.06 -6.13
C THR A 29 27.94 32.17 -6.22
N ILE A 30 27.06 32.22 -5.22
CA ILE A 30 26.01 33.24 -5.07
C ILE A 30 26.29 33.98 -3.75
N CYS A 31 26.13 35.30 -3.72
CA CYS A 31 26.23 36.08 -2.49
C CYS A 31 24.97 35.89 -1.62
N ASP A 32 25.14 35.96 -0.30
CA ASP A 32 24.07 35.79 0.68
C ASP A 32 23.28 37.08 1.02
N ASP A 33 23.62 38.21 0.39
CA ASP A 33 22.83 39.45 0.48
C ASP A 33 21.41 39.20 -0.06
N ASN A 34 20.42 39.48 0.80
CA ASN A 34 19.00 39.16 0.61
C ASN A 34 18.66 37.67 0.40
N TRP A 35 19.61 36.75 0.63
CA TRP A 35 19.39 35.31 0.46
C TRP A 35 18.45 34.72 1.51
N ASP A 36 17.28 34.26 1.07
CA ASP A 36 16.19 33.81 1.94
C ASP A 36 15.70 32.37 1.66
N ASN A 37 14.69 31.94 2.42
CA ASN A 37 14.14 30.59 2.28
C ASN A 37 13.39 30.36 0.97
N ASN A 38 12.93 31.42 0.29
CA ASN A 38 12.34 31.31 -1.04
C ASN A 38 13.43 31.00 -2.08
N ASP A 39 14.60 31.62 -1.96
CA ASP A 39 15.76 31.28 -2.80
C ASP A 39 16.20 29.82 -2.58
N ALA A 40 16.29 29.42 -1.30
CA ALA A 40 16.60 28.05 -0.94
C ALA A 40 15.58 27.06 -1.51
N THR A 41 14.29 27.41 -1.47
CA THR A 41 13.19 26.62 -2.04
C THR A 41 13.41 26.40 -3.55
N VAL A 42 13.78 27.45 -4.29
CA VAL A 42 14.04 27.35 -5.73
C VAL A 42 15.26 26.49 -6.02
N VAL A 43 16.36 26.66 -5.28
CA VAL A 43 17.57 25.83 -5.43
C VAL A 43 17.27 24.36 -5.18
N CYS A 44 16.57 24.04 -4.10
CA CYS A 44 16.23 22.67 -3.75
C CYS A 44 15.33 22.01 -4.79
N ARG A 45 14.36 22.78 -5.32
CA ARG A 45 13.52 22.32 -6.44
C ARG A 45 14.34 22.03 -7.70
N MET A 46 15.29 22.90 -8.05
CA MET A 46 16.14 22.69 -9.23
C MET A 46 16.99 21.43 -9.14
N LEU A 47 17.40 21.06 -7.94
CA LEU A 47 18.19 19.85 -7.66
C LEU A 47 17.32 18.59 -7.56
N GLY A 48 15.99 18.73 -7.60
CA GLY A 48 15.06 17.61 -7.41
C GLY A 48 14.92 17.15 -5.95
N TYR A 49 15.33 17.99 -4.99
CA TYR A 49 15.16 17.74 -3.56
C TYR A 49 13.85 18.34 -3.05
N SER A 50 13.38 17.86 -1.89
CA SER A 50 12.18 18.42 -1.28
C SER A 50 12.42 19.87 -0.83
N THR A 51 11.40 20.70 -1.06
CA THR A 51 11.43 22.13 -0.73
C THR A 51 10.88 22.43 0.65
N ILE A 52 10.25 21.44 1.31
CA ILE A 52 9.66 21.62 2.65
C ILE A 52 10.78 21.59 3.69
N GLY A 53 10.90 22.67 4.45
CA GLY A 53 12.03 22.90 5.36
C GLY A 53 13.31 23.35 4.64
N ALA A 54 13.22 23.76 3.36
CA ALA A 54 14.33 24.41 2.69
C ALA A 54 14.72 25.69 3.45
N SER A 55 15.97 25.78 3.87
CA SER A 55 16.47 26.92 4.62
C SER A 55 17.70 27.51 3.95
N ALA A 56 17.72 28.83 3.81
CA ALA A 56 18.91 29.58 3.43
C ALA A 56 20.00 29.45 4.51
N VAL A 57 21.24 29.37 4.07
CA VAL A 57 22.42 29.40 4.93
C VAL A 57 23.32 30.53 4.43
N CYS A 58 23.57 31.50 5.29
CA CYS A 58 24.45 32.62 4.99
C CYS A 58 25.90 32.33 5.36
N CYS A 59 26.75 33.32 5.12
CA CYS A 59 27.97 33.58 5.84
C CYS A 59 29.02 32.49 5.63
N ALA A 60 29.05 31.92 4.43
CA ALA A 60 29.86 30.76 4.08
C ALA A 60 29.70 29.58 5.06
N GLY A 61 28.47 29.30 5.51
CA GLY A 61 28.18 28.26 6.50
C GLY A 61 28.58 26.83 6.10
N PHE A 62 28.83 26.58 4.81
CA PHE A 62 29.41 25.33 4.27
C PHE A 62 30.85 25.52 3.75
N GLY A 63 31.53 26.55 4.23
CA GLY A 63 32.84 26.96 3.71
C GLY A 63 32.73 27.84 2.46
N ASN A 64 33.82 28.54 2.18
CA ASN A 64 33.95 29.46 1.07
C ASN A 64 34.78 28.87 -0.08
N ASN A 65 34.67 29.43 -1.29
CA ASN A 65 35.51 29.00 -2.41
C ASN A 65 36.16 30.17 -3.15
N THR A 66 37.28 30.65 -2.60
CA THR A 66 38.08 31.76 -3.16
C THR A 66 38.70 31.49 -4.55
N SER A 67 38.58 30.26 -5.07
CA SER A 67 39.03 29.92 -6.43
C SER A 67 37.94 30.13 -7.50
N LEU A 68 36.68 30.32 -7.09
CA LEU A 68 35.56 30.62 -7.98
C LEU A 68 35.26 32.12 -8.01
N GLY A 69 34.47 32.58 -8.98
CA GLY A 69 33.89 33.92 -8.94
C GLY A 69 32.50 33.90 -8.27
N ILE A 70 32.08 35.04 -7.73
CA ILE A 70 30.69 35.26 -7.27
C ILE A 70 29.89 35.77 -8.48
N PHE A 71 28.81 35.08 -8.85
CA PHE A 71 28.09 35.35 -10.10
C PHE A 71 26.76 36.08 -9.91
N LEU A 72 26.07 35.79 -8.81
CA LEU A 72 24.79 36.37 -8.46
C LEU A 72 24.85 37.02 -7.08
N ASP A 73 24.04 38.05 -6.91
CA ASP A 73 23.92 38.88 -5.72
C ASP A 73 22.50 39.50 -5.69
N ASP A 74 22.02 39.83 -4.48
CA ASP A 74 20.65 40.28 -4.21
C ASP A 74 19.59 39.39 -4.87
N VAL A 75 19.74 38.06 -4.74
CA VAL A 75 18.76 37.12 -5.28
C VAL A 75 17.48 37.21 -4.46
N MET A 76 16.35 37.42 -5.14
CA MET A 76 15.04 37.61 -4.53
C MET A 76 14.01 36.77 -5.29
N CYS A 77 14.00 35.47 -5.04
CA CYS A 77 12.97 34.57 -5.53
C CYS A 77 11.64 34.80 -4.80
N SER A 78 10.53 34.65 -5.54
CA SER A 78 9.18 34.51 -4.95
C SER A 78 8.95 33.10 -4.38
N GLY A 79 9.82 32.15 -4.69
CA GLY A 79 9.73 30.75 -4.28
C GLY A 79 9.05 29.86 -5.31
N HIS A 80 8.49 30.42 -6.39
CA HIS A 80 7.77 29.68 -7.45
C HIS A 80 8.57 29.52 -8.75
N GLU A 81 9.75 30.13 -8.84
CA GLU A 81 10.59 30.07 -10.01
C GLU A 81 11.01 28.62 -10.29
N SER A 82 11.04 28.26 -11.56
CA SER A 82 11.55 26.96 -12.01
C SER A 82 13.08 26.89 -11.94
N SER A 83 13.74 28.03 -11.75
CA SER A 83 15.19 28.12 -11.75
C SER A 83 15.68 29.39 -11.05
N ILE A 84 16.80 29.31 -10.32
CA ILE A 84 17.45 30.43 -9.63
C ILE A 84 17.86 31.54 -10.61
N TYR A 85 18.15 31.18 -11.86
CA TYR A 85 18.43 32.11 -12.96
C TYR A 85 17.22 32.96 -13.38
N ASN A 86 16.01 32.61 -12.92
CA ASN A 86 14.77 33.33 -13.24
C ASN A 86 14.32 34.24 -12.10
N CYS A 87 15.00 34.22 -10.96
CA CYS A 87 14.68 35.09 -9.83
C CYS A 87 15.16 36.51 -10.13
N SER A 88 14.56 37.51 -9.47
CA SER A 88 15.10 38.87 -9.52
C SER A 88 16.48 38.87 -8.86
N HIS A 89 17.48 39.46 -9.49
CA HIS A 89 18.84 39.54 -8.96
C HIS A 89 19.60 40.71 -9.62
N ASN A 90 20.72 41.14 -9.02
CA ASN A 90 21.62 42.12 -9.63
C ASN A 90 22.20 41.59 -10.97
N PRO A 91 22.66 42.48 -11.88
CA PRO A 91 23.31 42.02 -13.12
C PRO A 91 24.44 41.02 -12.85
N TRP A 92 24.61 40.03 -13.73
CA TRP A 92 25.67 39.02 -13.60
C TRP A 92 27.03 39.64 -13.27
N TYR A 93 27.74 39.06 -12.29
CA TYR A 93 29.05 39.52 -11.78
C TYR A 93 29.04 40.91 -11.12
N SER A 94 27.87 41.53 -10.90
CA SER A 94 27.73 42.77 -10.15
C SER A 94 27.43 42.45 -8.69
N HIS A 95 28.45 42.51 -7.84
CA HIS A 95 28.34 42.28 -6.41
C HIS A 95 29.37 43.13 -5.64
N ASN A 96 29.10 43.40 -4.37
CA ASN A 96 30.03 44.00 -3.40
C ASN A 96 30.57 42.97 -2.39
N CYS A 97 30.21 41.69 -2.55
CA CYS A 97 30.53 40.63 -1.62
C CYS A 97 31.95 40.05 -1.79
N GLY A 98 32.49 39.46 -0.73
CA GLY A 98 33.62 38.55 -0.74
C GLY A 98 33.21 37.14 -0.31
N HIS A 99 34.00 36.10 -0.58
CA HIS A 99 33.57 34.70 -0.40
C HIS A 99 33.19 34.26 1.03
N HIS A 100 33.46 35.06 2.06
CA HIS A 100 32.82 34.87 3.37
C HIS A 100 31.28 35.02 3.37
N GLU A 101 30.71 35.52 2.27
CA GLU A 101 29.29 35.74 2.01
C GLU A 101 28.76 34.72 0.97
N ASP A 102 29.49 33.63 0.70
CA ASP A 102 29.00 32.58 -0.20
C ASP A 102 27.74 31.92 0.40
N ALA A 103 26.64 31.96 -0.35
CA ALA A 103 25.34 31.41 0.03
C ALA A 103 25.31 29.87 -0.03
N GLY A 104 24.58 29.29 0.92
CA GLY A 104 24.31 27.86 1.02
C GLY A 104 22.83 27.58 1.20
N VAL A 105 22.48 26.30 1.10
CA VAL A 105 21.13 25.82 1.41
C VAL A 105 21.18 24.53 2.20
N ARG A 106 20.13 24.31 2.99
CA ARG A 106 19.72 22.97 3.40
C ARG A 106 18.40 22.70 2.72
N CYS A 107 18.37 21.68 1.88
CA CYS A 107 17.15 21.19 1.28
C CYS A 107 16.41 20.27 2.25
N GLY A 108 15.10 20.15 2.04
CA GLY A 108 14.23 19.31 2.82
C GLY A 108 14.55 17.83 2.68
N SER A 109 15.57 17.35 3.38
CA SER A 109 15.42 16.18 4.25
C SER A 109 15.65 16.74 5.65
N LEU A 110 14.58 16.98 6.42
CA LEU A 110 14.70 17.56 7.76
C LEU A 110 15.81 16.81 8.53
N PRO A 111 16.93 17.47 8.90
CA PRO A 111 17.94 16.85 9.75
C PRO A 111 17.29 16.57 11.11
N GLY A 112 16.91 15.30 11.33
CA GLY A 112 16.17 14.89 12.52
C GLY A 112 14.70 14.53 12.32
N SER A 113 14.12 14.57 11.12
CA SER A 113 12.78 14.00 10.89
C SER A 113 12.81 12.47 10.93
N LYS A 114 12.91 11.93 12.13
CA LYS A 114 12.86 10.50 12.39
C LYS A 114 11.45 10.15 12.80
N VAL A 115 10.93 9.09 12.23
CA VAL A 115 9.73 8.43 12.70
C VAL A 115 10.13 7.06 13.22
N ARG A 116 9.44 6.57 14.25
CA ARG A 116 9.59 5.21 14.77
C ARG A 116 8.24 4.65 15.18
N LEU A 117 8.15 3.33 15.18
CA LEU A 117 7.01 2.60 15.73
C LEU A 117 7.42 2.00 17.08
N VAL A 118 6.59 2.19 18.10
CA VAL A 118 6.86 1.74 19.47
C VAL A 118 5.70 0.89 19.96
N ASP A 119 5.99 -0.10 20.81
CA ASP A 119 5.01 -0.97 21.47
C ASP A 119 4.10 -1.80 20.55
N GLY A 120 4.55 -2.05 19.31
CA GLY A 120 3.96 -3.06 18.42
C GLY A 120 4.49 -4.47 18.70
N GLN A 121 3.74 -5.50 18.28
CA GLN A 121 4.21 -6.90 18.40
C GLN A 121 5.31 -7.23 17.37
N THR A 122 5.38 -6.46 16.29
CA THR A 122 6.39 -6.58 15.23
C THR A 122 6.99 -5.23 14.88
N GLN A 123 8.11 -5.20 14.15
CA GLN A 123 8.74 -3.96 13.69
C GLN A 123 7.90 -3.14 12.69
N TYR A 124 6.84 -3.73 12.13
CA TYR A 124 5.99 -3.13 11.10
C TYR A 124 4.74 -2.48 11.67
N GLU A 125 4.54 -2.50 12.98
CA GLU A 125 3.39 -1.87 13.62
C GLU A 125 3.79 -1.21 14.93
N GLY A 126 2.96 -0.29 15.42
CA GLY A 126 3.18 0.39 16.69
C GLY A 126 2.58 1.79 16.72
N ARG A 127 2.67 2.42 17.90
CA ARG A 127 2.40 3.84 18.10
C ARG A 127 3.40 4.66 17.28
N VAL A 128 2.92 5.66 16.57
CA VAL A 128 3.77 6.55 15.78
C VAL A 128 4.36 7.61 16.70
N GLU A 129 5.69 7.61 16.78
CA GLU A 129 6.44 8.68 17.43
C GLU A 129 7.31 9.39 16.41
N ILE A 130 7.31 10.72 16.44
CA ILE A 130 8.09 11.58 15.55
C ILE A 130 9.10 12.40 16.34
N TYR A 131 10.26 12.62 15.75
CA TYR A 131 11.31 13.45 16.34
C TYR A 131 11.22 14.87 15.79
N TYR A 132 11.08 15.85 16.68
CA TYR A 132 10.99 17.26 16.31
C TYR A 132 11.61 18.11 17.42
N ASN A 133 12.43 19.10 17.04
CA ASN A 133 13.07 20.04 17.95
C ASN A 133 13.82 19.41 19.14
N GLY A 134 14.55 18.32 18.90
CA GLY A 134 15.41 17.70 19.91
C GLY A 134 14.75 16.62 20.78
N SER A 135 13.44 16.40 20.67
CA SER A 135 12.69 15.41 21.45
C SER A 135 11.75 14.55 20.59
N TRP A 136 11.34 13.41 21.15
CA TRP A 136 10.29 12.56 20.58
C TRP A 136 8.91 13.00 21.09
N GLY A 137 7.90 12.89 20.24
CA GLY A 137 6.51 13.15 20.58
C GLY A 137 5.55 12.26 19.79
N THR A 138 4.29 12.23 20.19
CA THR A 138 3.22 11.45 19.56
C THR A 138 2.39 12.31 18.60
N ILE A 139 1.51 11.68 17.84
CA ILE A 139 0.56 12.32 16.92
C ILE A 139 -0.85 11.98 17.42
N CYS A 140 -1.77 12.94 17.36
CA CYS A 140 -3.19 12.69 17.66
C CYS A 140 -3.88 11.90 16.53
N ASP A 141 -4.87 11.09 16.89
CA ASP A 141 -5.68 10.29 15.97
C ASP A 141 -6.87 11.04 15.34
N ASP A 142 -7.11 12.29 15.72
CA ASP A 142 -8.10 13.16 15.06
C ASP A 142 -7.74 13.32 13.58
N ASN A 143 -8.70 12.92 12.72
CA ASN A 143 -8.56 12.79 11.26
C ASN A 143 -7.48 11.80 10.76
N TRP A 144 -6.89 10.99 11.65
CA TRP A 144 -5.85 10.01 11.30
C TRP A 144 -6.39 8.84 10.47
N ASP A 145 -5.97 8.74 9.21
CA ASP A 145 -6.48 7.79 8.24
C ASP A 145 -5.39 6.90 7.57
N ASN A 146 -5.82 6.04 6.65
CA ASN A 146 -4.92 5.12 5.96
C ASN A 146 -3.93 5.82 5.02
N ASN A 147 -4.20 7.05 4.58
CA ASN A 147 -3.25 7.86 3.82
C ASN A 147 -2.11 8.34 4.72
N ASP A 148 -2.40 8.73 5.95
CA ASP A 148 -1.37 9.08 6.94
C ASP A 148 -0.49 7.87 7.26
N ALA A 149 -1.13 6.72 7.49
CA ALA A 149 -0.42 5.46 7.69
C ALA A 149 0.47 5.09 6.51
N THR A 150 -0.02 5.30 5.28
CA THR A 150 0.74 5.08 4.04
C THR A 150 2.02 5.92 4.02
N VAL A 151 1.94 7.20 4.43
CA VAL A 151 3.10 8.10 4.48
C VAL A 151 4.09 7.67 5.56
N VAL A 152 3.63 7.33 6.77
CA VAL A 152 4.50 6.83 7.85
C VAL A 152 5.22 5.54 7.45
N CYS A 153 4.50 4.58 6.87
CA CYS A 153 5.09 3.32 6.41
C CYS A 153 6.14 3.54 5.32
N ARG A 154 5.89 4.48 4.40
CA ARG A 154 6.86 4.87 3.38
C ARG A 154 8.12 5.49 3.99
N MET A 155 7.97 6.38 4.97
CA MET A 155 9.11 7.01 5.64
C MET A 155 10.02 6.01 6.33
N LEU A 156 9.44 4.94 6.89
CA LEU A 156 10.16 3.85 7.54
C LEU A 156 10.80 2.88 6.55
N GLY A 157 10.53 3.03 5.24
CA GLY A 157 10.97 2.09 4.23
C GLY A 157 10.22 0.75 4.28
N TYR A 158 8.99 0.73 4.80
CA TYR A 158 8.11 -0.43 4.81
C TYR A 158 7.15 -0.41 3.61
N SER A 159 6.47 -1.53 3.35
CA SER A 159 5.47 -1.57 2.28
C SER A 159 4.25 -0.74 2.67
N THR A 160 3.77 0.05 1.72
CA THR A 160 2.54 0.85 1.88
C THR A 160 1.28 0.06 1.52
N ILE A 161 1.42 -1.12 0.91
CA ILE A 161 0.28 -1.98 0.56
C ILE A 161 -0.27 -2.57 1.85
N GLY A 162 -1.56 -2.30 2.13
CA GLY A 162 -2.20 -2.70 3.38
C GLY A 162 -1.81 -1.84 4.58
N ALA A 163 -1.19 -0.68 4.36
CA ALA A 163 -0.97 0.29 5.43
C ALA A 163 -2.32 0.71 6.02
N SER A 164 -2.44 0.63 7.34
CA SER A 164 -3.67 0.97 8.04
C SER A 164 -3.40 1.83 9.26
N ALA A 165 -4.25 2.83 9.47
CA ALA A 165 -4.27 3.65 10.65
C ALA A 165 -4.83 2.87 11.85
N VAL A 166 -4.28 3.15 13.02
CA VAL A 166 -4.76 2.64 14.31
C VAL A 166 -4.99 3.83 15.21
N CYS A 167 -6.23 3.99 15.68
CA CYS A 167 -6.60 5.05 16.61
C CYS A 167 -6.44 4.61 18.07
N CYS A 168 -6.81 5.53 18.96
CA CYS A 168 -7.33 5.26 20.28
C CYS A 168 -6.29 4.61 21.19
N ALA A 169 -5.02 4.99 21.02
CA ALA A 169 -3.88 4.39 21.67
C ALA A 169 -3.85 2.84 21.55
N GLY A 170 -4.19 2.30 20.36
CA GLY A 170 -4.25 0.85 20.12
C GLY A 170 -2.94 0.09 20.36
N PHE A 171 -1.80 0.78 20.40
CA PHE A 171 -0.48 0.24 20.78
C PHE A 171 -0.01 0.76 22.16
N GLY A 172 -0.93 1.23 22.98
CA GLY A 172 -0.64 1.91 24.24
C GLY A 172 -0.31 3.39 24.05
N ASN A 173 -0.45 4.14 25.13
CA ASN A 173 -0.21 5.57 25.18
C ASN A 173 1.14 5.90 25.82
N ASN A 174 1.64 7.11 25.62
CA ASN A 174 2.88 7.54 26.29
C ASN A 174 2.78 8.94 26.90
N THR A 175 2.25 9.00 28.13
CA THR A 175 2.06 10.24 28.90
C THR A 175 3.36 10.94 29.31
N SER A 176 4.52 10.35 29.04
CA SER A 176 5.83 10.99 29.27
C SER A 176 6.33 11.81 28.07
N LEU A 177 5.69 11.66 26.91
CA LEU A 177 5.95 12.45 25.70
C LEU A 177 4.94 13.59 25.56
N GLY A 178 5.24 14.55 24.69
CA GLY A 178 4.22 15.53 24.25
C GLY A 178 3.52 15.06 22.97
N ILE A 179 2.30 15.52 22.75
CA ILE A 179 1.59 15.38 21.46
C ILE A 179 2.03 16.54 20.57
N PHE A 180 2.60 16.25 19.40
CA PHE A 180 3.25 17.25 18.55
C PHE A 180 2.39 17.68 17.37
N LEU A 181 1.63 16.74 16.81
CA LEU A 181 0.77 16.95 15.64
C LEU A 181 -0.67 16.54 15.94
N ASP A 182 -1.58 17.23 15.27
CA ASP A 182 -3.03 17.07 15.36
C ASP A 182 -3.66 17.45 14.01
N ASP A 183 -4.83 16.89 13.71
CA ASP A 183 -5.53 16.99 12.43
C ASP A 183 -4.62 16.71 11.22
N VAL A 184 -3.82 15.64 11.29
CA VAL A 184 -2.95 15.25 10.19
C VAL A 184 -3.82 14.70 9.06
N MET A 185 -3.66 15.26 7.86
CA MET A 185 -4.44 14.94 6.67
C MET A 185 -3.49 14.81 5.47
N CYS A 186 -2.88 13.65 5.34
CA CYS A 186 -2.11 13.28 4.16
C CYS A 186 -3.03 12.94 2.98
N SER A 187 -2.60 13.28 1.77
CA SER A 187 -3.16 12.75 0.51
C SER A 187 -2.66 11.33 0.21
N GLY A 188 -1.63 10.88 0.93
CA GLY A 188 -1.01 9.57 0.77
C GLY A 188 0.21 9.61 -0.15
N HIS A 189 0.49 10.72 -0.82
CA HIS A 189 1.62 10.88 -1.76
C HIS A 189 2.81 11.62 -1.16
N GLU A 190 2.66 12.15 0.05
CA GLU A 190 3.70 12.89 0.75
C GLU A 190 4.93 12.00 0.98
N SER A 191 6.12 12.58 0.81
CA SER A 191 7.37 11.89 1.11
C SER A 191 7.63 11.78 2.63
N SER A 192 6.87 12.52 3.44
CA SER A 192 7.07 12.62 4.88
C SER A 192 5.79 13.04 5.59
N ILE A 193 5.56 12.55 6.81
CA ILE A 193 4.41 12.92 7.65
C ILE A 193 4.44 14.40 8.03
N TYR A 194 5.64 14.98 8.09
CA TYR A 194 5.89 16.42 8.29
C TYR A 194 5.44 17.29 7.11
N ASN A 195 5.08 16.68 5.97
CA ASN A 195 4.65 17.38 4.76
C ASN A 195 3.13 17.35 4.57
N CYS A 196 2.41 16.61 5.43
CA CYS A 196 0.96 16.54 5.36
C CYS A 196 0.34 17.81 5.91
N SER A 197 -0.90 18.12 5.50
CA SER A 197 -1.64 19.20 6.14
C SER A 197 -1.88 18.82 7.59
N HIS A 198 -1.57 19.71 8.53
CA HIS A 198 -1.78 19.49 9.97
C HIS A 198 -1.91 20.83 10.70
N ASN A 199 -2.43 20.80 11.93
CA ASN A 199 -2.45 21.98 12.80
C ASN A 199 -1.04 22.46 13.15
N PRO A 200 -0.84 23.72 13.58
CA PRO A 200 0.46 24.20 14.02
C PRO A 200 1.08 23.28 15.10
N TRP A 201 2.41 23.14 15.09
CA TRP A 201 3.13 22.31 16.06
C TRP A 201 2.70 22.57 17.50
N TYR A 202 2.48 21.50 18.26
CA TYR A 202 2.02 21.52 19.66
C TYR A 202 0.62 22.13 19.89
N SER A 203 -0.11 22.49 18.82
CA SER A 203 -1.49 22.95 18.90
C SER A 203 -2.42 21.76 18.72
N HIS A 204 -2.94 21.22 19.83
CA HIS A 204 -3.86 20.10 19.82
C HIS A 204 -4.90 20.23 20.95
N ASN A 205 -6.04 19.57 20.80
CA ASN A 205 -7.06 19.39 21.84
C ASN A 205 -7.05 17.96 22.43
N CYS A 206 -6.18 17.08 21.93
CA CYS A 206 -6.13 15.67 22.30
C CYS A 206 -5.40 15.39 23.62
N GLY A 207 -5.70 14.23 24.22
CA GLY A 207 -4.92 13.59 25.27
C GLY A 207 -4.36 12.24 24.81
N HIS A 208 -3.37 11.67 25.51
CA HIS A 208 -2.65 10.48 25.04
C HIS A 208 -3.47 9.20 24.81
N HIS A 209 -4.72 9.13 25.25
CA HIS A 209 -5.65 8.08 24.80
C HIS A 209 -5.98 8.14 23.30
N GLU A 210 -5.61 9.23 22.62
CA GLU A 210 -5.77 9.51 21.20
C GLU A 210 -4.40 9.42 20.48
N ASP A 211 -3.37 8.82 21.09
CA ASP A 211 -2.09 8.62 20.42
C ASP A 211 -2.27 7.67 19.21
N ALA A 212 -1.91 8.17 18.03
CA ALA A 212 -2.05 7.47 16.76
C ALA A 212 -1.01 6.35 16.58
N GLY A 213 -1.41 5.29 15.89
CA GLY A 213 -0.59 4.15 15.51
C GLY A 213 -0.76 3.76 14.05
N VAL A 214 0.09 2.86 13.58
CA VAL A 214 -0.02 2.29 12.23
C VAL A 214 0.30 0.80 12.21
N ARG A 215 -0.22 0.12 11.20
CA ARG A 215 0.28 -1.18 10.74
C ARG A 215 0.75 -1.04 9.30
N CYS A 216 2.00 -1.38 9.03
CA CYS A 216 2.61 -1.34 7.71
C CYS A 216 2.60 -2.72 7.05
N GLY A 217 2.61 -2.72 5.71
CA GLY A 217 2.83 -3.93 4.95
C GLY A 217 4.28 -4.42 5.12
N SER A 218 4.45 -5.73 5.25
CA SER A 218 5.76 -6.34 5.52
C SER A 218 6.62 -6.38 4.26
N LEU A 219 7.82 -5.78 4.34
CA LEU A 219 8.91 -5.65 3.34
C LEU A 219 8.59 -4.97 1.99
N PRO A 220 9.40 -4.00 1.53
CA PRO A 220 9.34 -3.50 0.14
C PRO A 220 9.66 -4.62 -0.85
N GLY A 221 8.73 -4.88 -1.77
CA GLY A 221 8.90 -5.89 -2.82
C GLY A 221 8.35 -7.27 -2.49
N SER A 222 7.66 -7.46 -1.35
CA SER A 222 6.95 -8.69 -0.98
C SER A 222 5.71 -8.96 -1.85
N LYS A 223 5.94 -9.10 -3.16
CA LYS A 223 4.90 -9.48 -4.11
C LYS A 223 4.73 -10.98 -4.03
N VAL A 224 3.48 -11.41 -4.12
CA VAL A 224 3.15 -12.80 -4.37
C VAL A 224 2.27 -12.85 -5.61
N ARG A 225 2.37 -13.92 -6.40
CA ARG A 225 1.51 -14.17 -7.54
C ARG A 225 1.19 -15.65 -7.64
N LEU A 226 0.06 -15.95 -8.26
CA LEU A 226 -0.31 -17.32 -8.63
C LEU A 226 -0.07 -17.50 -10.13
N VAL A 227 0.62 -18.58 -10.49
CA VAL A 227 1.00 -18.88 -11.87
C VAL A 227 0.50 -20.27 -12.25
N ASP A 228 0.14 -20.46 -13.52
CA ASP A 228 -0.29 -21.74 -14.11
C ASP A 228 -1.53 -22.40 -13.46
N GLY A 229 -2.35 -21.61 -12.76
CA GLY A 229 -3.70 -21.99 -12.38
C GLY A 229 -4.70 -21.83 -13.52
N GLN A 230 -5.84 -22.53 -13.44
CA GLN A 230 -6.91 -22.37 -14.43
C GLN A 230 -7.69 -21.06 -14.24
N THR A 231 -7.61 -20.48 -13.04
CA THR A 231 -8.24 -19.20 -12.68
C THR A 231 -7.25 -18.31 -11.93
N GLN A 232 -7.58 -17.02 -11.76
CA GLN A 232 -6.76 -16.09 -10.97
C GLN A 232 -6.67 -16.43 -9.48
N TYR A 233 -7.56 -17.27 -8.96
CA TYR A 233 -7.64 -17.62 -7.54
C TYR A 233 -6.83 -18.87 -7.18
N GLU A 234 -6.16 -19.49 -8.14
CA GLU A 234 -5.35 -20.67 -7.89
C GLU A 234 -4.06 -20.64 -8.71
N GLY A 235 -3.07 -21.42 -8.29
CA GLY A 235 -1.81 -21.55 -9.01
C GLY A 235 -0.63 -21.86 -8.09
N ARG A 236 0.53 -22.08 -8.72
CA ARG A 236 1.83 -22.15 -8.05
C ARG A 236 2.12 -20.81 -7.40
N VAL A 237 2.56 -20.83 -6.15
CA VAL A 237 2.91 -19.62 -5.41
C VAL A 237 4.32 -19.20 -5.81
N GLU A 238 4.44 -18.01 -6.39
CA GLU A 238 5.71 -17.37 -6.64
C GLU A 238 5.82 -16.08 -5.82
N ILE A 239 6.96 -15.89 -5.16
CA ILE A 239 7.28 -14.74 -4.32
C ILE A 239 8.43 -13.93 -4.90
N TYR A 240 8.37 -12.62 -4.74
CA TYR A 240 9.42 -11.71 -5.20
C TYR A 240 10.35 -11.34 -4.04
N TYR A 241 11.61 -11.73 -4.15
CA TYR A 241 12.62 -11.44 -3.15
C TYR A 241 13.95 -11.07 -3.83
N ASN A 242 14.60 -10.03 -3.30
CA ASN A 242 15.91 -9.54 -3.74
C ASN A 242 16.02 -9.31 -5.28
N GLY A 243 14.99 -8.72 -5.89
CA GLY A 243 15.02 -8.35 -7.31
C GLY A 243 14.63 -9.47 -8.29
N SER A 244 14.21 -10.64 -7.80
CA SER A 244 13.85 -11.80 -8.62
C SER A 244 12.63 -12.55 -8.09
N TRP A 245 11.96 -13.30 -8.97
CA TRP A 245 10.89 -14.23 -8.58
C TRP A 245 11.46 -15.59 -8.22
N GLY A 246 10.85 -16.26 -7.25
CA GLY A 246 11.18 -17.62 -6.83
C GLY A 246 9.97 -18.36 -6.30
N THR A 247 10.12 -19.67 -6.11
CA THR A 247 9.06 -20.56 -5.60
C THR A 247 9.24 -20.84 -4.10
N ILE A 248 8.25 -21.48 -3.50
CA ILE A 248 8.25 -21.94 -2.11
C ILE A 248 8.19 -23.48 -2.13
N CYS A 249 8.93 -24.14 -1.26
CA CYS A 249 8.82 -25.59 -1.08
C CYS A 249 7.52 -25.98 -0.34
N ASP A 250 6.95 -27.13 -0.67
CA ASP A 250 5.74 -27.66 -0.04
C ASP A 250 6.00 -28.41 1.28
N ASP A 251 7.26 -28.53 1.73
CA ASP A 251 7.59 -29.04 3.05
C ASP A 251 6.96 -28.16 4.14
N ASN A 252 6.14 -28.80 4.99
CA ASN A 252 5.27 -28.17 5.99
C ASN A 252 4.21 -27.18 5.46
N TRP A 253 4.01 -27.09 4.14
CA TRP A 253 3.04 -26.20 3.51
C TRP A 253 1.59 -26.63 3.75
N ASP A 254 0.83 -25.82 4.49
CA ASP A 254 -0.52 -26.13 4.95
C ASP A 254 -1.57 -25.05 4.61
N ASN A 255 -2.82 -25.27 5.04
CA ASN A 255 -3.93 -24.37 4.75
C ASN A 255 -3.82 -23.00 5.45
N ASN A 256 -3.02 -22.89 6.53
CA ASN A 256 -2.72 -21.61 7.17
C ASN A 256 -1.77 -20.79 6.29
N ASP A 257 -0.78 -21.43 5.66
CA ASP A 257 0.08 -20.77 4.67
C ASP A 257 -0.73 -20.28 3.47
N ALA A 258 -1.60 -21.16 2.95
CA ALA A 258 -2.52 -20.81 1.87
C ALA A 258 -3.43 -19.64 2.25
N THR A 259 -3.93 -19.63 3.49
CA THR A 259 -4.75 -18.53 4.03
C THR A 259 -4.01 -17.20 3.99
N VAL A 260 -2.73 -17.17 4.37
CA VAL A 260 -1.90 -15.96 4.33
C VAL A 260 -1.68 -15.51 2.89
N VAL A 261 -1.31 -16.41 1.97
CA VAL A 261 -1.11 -16.08 0.55
C VAL A 261 -2.39 -15.53 -0.09
N CYS A 262 -3.54 -16.16 0.15
CA CYS A 262 -4.82 -15.70 -0.38
C CYS A 262 -5.19 -14.31 0.14
N ARG A 263 -4.91 -14.04 1.43
CA ARG A 263 -5.10 -12.72 2.03
C ARG A 263 -4.19 -11.66 1.40
N MET A 264 -2.91 -11.99 1.19
CA MET A 264 -1.95 -11.06 0.55
C MET A 264 -2.39 -10.65 -0.86
N LEU A 265 -3.05 -11.56 -1.59
CA LEU A 265 -3.58 -11.33 -2.93
C LEU A 265 -4.94 -10.60 -2.93
N GLY A 266 -5.53 -10.35 -1.76
CA GLY A 266 -6.86 -9.75 -1.62
C GLY A 266 -8.01 -10.71 -1.96
N TYR A 267 -7.75 -12.03 -1.97
CA TYR A 267 -8.76 -13.06 -2.20
C TYR A 267 -9.42 -13.51 -0.89
N SER A 268 -10.54 -14.21 -0.99
CA SER A 268 -11.21 -14.75 0.19
C SER A 268 -10.36 -15.87 0.80
N THR A 269 -10.19 -15.84 2.12
CA THR A 269 -9.49 -16.89 2.86
C THR A 269 -10.40 -18.07 3.20
N ILE A 270 -11.72 -17.93 3.00
CA ILE A 270 -12.68 -19.01 3.25
C ILE A 270 -12.52 -20.06 2.15
N GLY A 271 -12.17 -21.28 2.52
CA GLY A 271 -11.87 -22.36 1.57
C GLY A 271 -10.46 -22.29 0.98
N ALA A 272 -9.59 -21.42 1.52
CA ALA A 272 -8.18 -21.43 1.15
C ALA A 272 -7.57 -22.82 1.44
N SER A 273 -6.90 -23.39 0.44
CA SER A 273 -6.27 -24.71 0.56
C SER A 273 -4.88 -24.73 -0.06
N ALA A 274 -3.96 -25.39 0.63
CA ALA A 274 -2.63 -25.68 0.13
C ALA A 274 -2.66 -26.77 -0.94
N VAL A 275 -1.80 -26.61 -1.94
CA VAL A 275 -1.55 -27.60 -2.98
C VAL A 275 -0.07 -27.92 -2.97
N CYS A 276 0.26 -29.19 -2.80
CA CYS A 276 1.64 -29.68 -2.81
C CYS A 276 2.06 -30.12 -4.22
N CYS A 277 3.30 -30.60 -4.29
CA CYS A 277 3.79 -31.58 -5.24
C CYS A 277 3.76 -31.05 -6.68
N ALA A 278 4.03 -29.75 -6.84
CA ALA A 278 3.92 -29.03 -8.10
C ALA A 278 2.57 -29.24 -8.79
N GLY A 279 1.46 -29.23 -8.04
CA GLY A 279 0.10 -29.47 -8.56
C GLY A 279 -0.36 -28.49 -9.66
N PHE A 280 0.28 -27.32 -9.78
CA PHE A 280 0.09 -26.36 -10.87
C PHE A 280 1.28 -26.30 -11.84
N GLY A 281 2.08 -27.36 -11.87
CA GLY A 281 3.33 -27.41 -12.62
C GLY A 281 4.50 -26.76 -11.86
N ASN A 282 5.70 -27.12 -12.28
CA ASN A 282 6.94 -26.65 -11.68
C ASN A 282 7.63 -25.59 -12.56
N ASN A 283 8.55 -24.82 -11.98
CA ASN A 283 9.33 -23.85 -12.76
C ASN A 283 10.84 -23.92 -12.46
N THR A 284 11.51 -24.85 -13.15
CA THR A 284 12.98 -25.05 -13.05
C THR A 284 13.84 -23.87 -13.49
N SER A 285 13.25 -22.81 -14.05
CA SER A 285 13.97 -21.58 -14.38
C SER A 285 14.04 -20.58 -13.23
N LEU A 286 13.26 -20.79 -12.16
CA LEU A 286 13.27 -19.98 -10.94
C LEU A 286 14.13 -20.66 -9.87
N GLY A 287 14.49 -19.92 -8.81
CA GLY A 287 15.04 -20.53 -7.60
C GLY A 287 13.93 -20.84 -6.58
N ILE A 288 14.17 -21.80 -5.68
CA ILE A 288 13.34 -22.04 -4.50
C ILE A 288 13.87 -21.13 -3.39
N PHE A 289 13.01 -20.26 -2.85
CA PHE A 289 13.44 -19.20 -1.93
C PHE A 289 13.11 -19.49 -0.47
N LEU A 290 11.98 -20.15 -0.23
CA LEU A 290 11.50 -20.50 1.10
C LEU A 290 11.24 -22.00 1.22
N ASP A 291 11.41 -22.50 2.43
CA ASP A 291 11.26 -23.88 2.84
C ASP A 291 10.84 -23.93 4.32
N ASP A 292 10.16 -25.00 4.72
CA ASP A 292 9.54 -25.19 6.04
C ASP A 292 8.70 -23.98 6.48
N VAL A 293 7.86 -23.45 5.58
CA VAL A 293 6.98 -22.32 5.92
C VAL A 293 5.87 -22.81 6.85
N MET A 294 5.70 -22.14 7.99
CA MET A 294 4.77 -22.50 9.04
C MET A 294 4.06 -21.24 9.55
N CYS A 295 3.05 -20.79 8.82
CA CYS A 295 2.15 -19.73 9.24
C CYS A 295 1.19 -20.21 10.33
N SER A 296 0.85 -19.33 11.26
CA SER A 296 -0.31 -19.50 12.15
C SER A 296 -1.65 -19.20 11.46
N GLY A 297 -1.60 -18.57 10.29
CA GLY A 297 -2.76 -18.17 9.49
C GLY A 297 -3.18 -16.73 9.75
N HIS A 298 -2.59 -16.04 10.73
CA HIS A 298 -2.91 -14.66 11.10
C HIS A 298 -1.91 -13.63 10.58
N GLU A 299 -0.80 -14.09 9.99
CA GLU A 299 0.23 -13.24 9.43
C GLU A 299 -0.35 -12.36 8.31
N SER A 300 0.11 -11.11 8.25
CA SER A 300 -0.24 -10.19 7.17
C SER A 300 0.48 -10.53 5.85
N SER A 301 1.52 -11.36 5.91
CA SER A 301 2.41 -11.65 4.79
C SER A 301 3.10 -13.00 4.99
N ILE A 302 3.28 -13.76 3.90
CA ILE A 302 3.97 -15.06 3.89
C ILE A 302 5.44 -14.94 4.33
N TYR A 303 6.01 -13.74 4.16
CA TYR A 303 7.36 -13.37 4.59
C TYR A 303 7.50 -13.22 6.11
N ASN A 304 6.39 -13.19 6.86
CA ASN A 304 6.39 -13.09 8.31
C ASN A 304 6.19 -14.44 9.01
N CYS A 305 5.86 -15.48 8.26
CA CYS A 305 5.66 -16.80 8.82
C CYS A 305 7.01 -17.36 9.28
N SER A 306 6.99 -18.28 10.23
CA SER A 306 8.22 -19.00 10.57
C SER A 306 8.66 -19.81 9.35
N HIS A 307 9.92 -19.72 8.95
CA HIS A 307 10.47 -20.44 7.81
C HIS A 307 11.99 -20.60 7.97
N ASN A 308 12.58 -21.52 7.20
CA ASN A 308 14.05 -21.65 7.12
C ASN A 308 14.71 -20.38 6.55
N PRO A 309 16.01 -20.13 6.78
CA PRO A 309 16.71 -19.02 6.17
C PRO A 309 16.54 -18.98 4.64
N TRP A 310 16.49 -17.79 4.05
CA TRP A 310 16.36 -17.61 2.60
C TRP A 310 17.34 -18.47 1.80
N TYR A 311 16.84 -19.13 0.74
CA TYR A 311 17.59 -20.02 -0.14
C TYR A 311 18.16 -21.28 0.55
N SER A 312 17.82 -21.53 1.82
CA SER A 312 18.19 -22.75 2.53
C SER A 312 17.05 -23.75 2.43
N HIS A 313 17.16 -24.68 1.50
CA HIS A 313 16.17 -25.73 1.28
C HIS A 313 16.84 -27.05 0.87
N ASN A 314 16.16 -28.17 1.10
CA ASN A 314 16.51 -29.50 0.59
C ASN A 314 15.64 -29.93 -0.61
N CYS A 315 14.69 -29.10 -1.02
CA CYS A 315 13.71 -29.41 -2.05
C CYS A 315 14.21 -29.26 -3.49
N GLY A 316 13.53 -29.92 -4.43
CA GLY A 316 13.60 -29.65 -5.86
C GLY A 316 12.22 -29.24 -6.41
N HIS A 317 12.16 -28.64 -7.60
CA HIS A 317 10.92 -28.03 -8.12
C HIS A 317 9.69 -28.93 -8.28
N HIS A 318 9.82 -30.25 -8.18
CA HIS A 318 8.65 -31.13 -8.00
C HIS A 318 7.88 -30.91 -6.68
N GLU A 319 8.45 -30.13 -5.76
CA GLU A 319 7.93 -29.74 -4.45
C GLU A 319 7.53 -28.25 -4.44
N ASP A 320 7.37 -27.62 -5.62
CA ASP A 320 6.89 -26.23 -5.68
C ASP A 320 5.45 -26.15 -5.14
N ALA A 321 5.24 -25.32 -4.12
CA ALA A 321 3.97 -25.12 -3.46
C ALA A 321 2.97 -24.31 -4.29
N GLY A 322 1.69 -24.62 -4.13
CA GLY A 322 0.55 -23.93 -4.75
C GLY A 322 -0.56 -23.65 -3.75
N VAL A 323 -1.55 -22.85 -4.17
CA VAL A 323 -2.76 -22.59 -3.38
C VAL A 323 -4.00 -22.55 -4.26
N ARG A 324 -5.15 -22.77 -3.63
CA ARG A 324 -6.47 -22.36 -4.12
C ARG A 324 -7.11 -21.42 -3.12
N CYS A 325 -7.54 -20.26 -3.57
CA CYS A 325 -8.20 -19.23 -2.78
C CYS A 325 -9.71 -19.23 -3.00
N GLY A 326 -10.45 -18.69 -2.03
CA GLY A 326 -11.89 -18.46 -2.19
C GLY A 326 -12.18 -17.25 -3.07
N SER A 327 -13.26 -17.32 -3.84
CA SER A 327 -13.87 -16.19 -4.54
C SER A 327 -14.32 -15.09 -3.54
N LEU A 328 -14.17 -13.82 -3.92
CA LEU A 328 -14.33 -12.54 -3.19
C LEU A 328 -15.06 -12.51 -1.80
N PRO A 329 -14.62 -11.64 -0.85
CA PRO A 329 -15.31 -11.42 0.43
C PRO A 329 -16.78 -11.04 0.24
N GLY A 330 -17.67 -11.81 0.84
CA GLY A 330 -19.13 -11.62 0.72
C GLY A 330 -19.81 -12.59 -0.24
N SER A 331 -19.09 -13.28 -1.13
CA SER A 331 -19.69 -14.21 -2.10
C SER A 331 -20.05 -15.59 -1.54
N LYS A 332 -20.90 -15.63 -0.49
CA LYS A 332 -21.42 -16.88 0.06
C LYS A 332 -22.69 -17.28 -0.68
N VAL A 333 -22.77 -18.54 -1.08
CA VAL A 333 -24.00 -19.16 -1.59
C VAL A 333 -24.40 -20.31 -0.67
N ARG A 334 -25.71 -20.56 -0.53
CA ARG A 334 -26.24 -21.73 0.17
C ARG A 334 -27.47 -22.26 -0.53
N LEU A 335 -27.75 -23.55 -0.33
CA LEU A 335 -28.99 -24.20 -0.77
C LEU A 335 -29.91 -24.38 0.43
N VAL A 336 -31.16 -23.95 0.30
CA VAL A 336 -32.16 -24.00 1.38
C VAL A 336 -33.39 -24.76 0.90
N ASP A 337 -34.05 -25.47 1.81
CA ASP A 337 -35.33 -26.17 1.58
C ASP A 337 -35.29 -27.30 0.51
N GLY A 338 -34.10 -27.83 0.21
CA GLY A 338 -33.95 -29.08 -0.53
C GLY A 338 -34.11 -30.33 0.36
N GLN A 339 -34.37 -31.48 -0.26
CA GLN A 339 -34.44 -32.75 0.49
C GLN A 339 -33.05 -33.28 0.87
N THR A 340 -32.01 -32.84 0.15
CA THR A 340 -30.62 -33.18 0.40
C THR A 340 -29.75 -31.92 0.39
N GLN A 341 -28.51 -32.03 0.87
CA GLN A 341 -27.55 -30.91 0.86
C GLN A 341 -27.11 -30.46 -0.56
N TYR A 342 -27.42 -31.26 -1.58
CA TYR A 342 -27.03 -31.00 -2.97
C TYR A 342 -28.11 -30.29 -3.77
N GLU A 343 -29.29 -30.05 -3.19
CA GLU A 343 -30.37 -29.34 -3.87
C GLU A 343 -31.01 -28.29 -2.97
N GLY A 344 -31.66 -27.30 -3.57
CA GLY A 344 -32.40 -26.28 -2.82
C GLY A 344 -32.53 -24.96 -3.57
N ARG A 345 -33.27 -24.03 -2.96
CA ARG A 345 -33.33 -22.63 -3.37
C ARG A 345 -31.96 -22.00 -3.18
N VAL A 346 -31.51 -21.25 -4.17
CA VAL A 346 -30.23 -20.54 -4.13
C VAL A 346 -30.40 -19.25 -3.36
N GLU A 347 -29.67 -19.13 -2.25
CA GLU A 347 -29.56 -17.89 -1.50
C GLU A 347 -28.11 -17.41 -1.53
N ILE A 348 -27.92 -16.12 -1.81
CA ILE A 348 -26.63 -15.45 -1.88
C ILE A 348 -26.49 -14.41 -0.78
N TYR A 349 -25.29 -14.26 -0.26
CA TYR A 349 -24.97 -13.22 0.71
C TYR A 349 -24.44 -11.98 -0.01
N TYR A 350 -25.02 -10.81 0.26
CA TYR A 350 -24.55 -9.56 -0.32
C TYR A 350 -24.85 -8.40 0.63
N ASN A 351 -23.88 -7.49 0.78
CA ASN A 351 -23.98 -6.30 1.61
C ASN A 351 -24.53 -6.56 3.04
N GLY A 352 -24.00 -7.60 3.71
CA GLY A 352 -24.36 -7.90 5.10
C GLY A 352 -25.64 -8.74 5.30
N SER A 353 -26.36 -9.10 4.23
CA SER A 353 -27.65 -9.82 4.31
C SER A 353 -27.75 -10.97 3.30
N TRP A 354 -28.65 -11.93 3.55
CA TRP A 354 -29.00 -12.99 2.60
C TRP A 354 -30.15 -12.54 1.69
N GLY A 355 -30.11 -12.96 0.43
CA GLY A 355 -31.17 -12.72 -0.55
C GLY A 355 -31.26 -13.85 -1.57
N THR A 356 -32.32 -13.84 -2.36
CA THR A 356 -32.58 -14.82 -3.42
C THR A 356 -32.17 -14.28 -4.80
N ILE A 357 -32.17 -15.16 -5.78
CA ILE A 357 -31.92 -14.85 -7.20
C ILE A 357 -33.22 -15.11 -7.96
N CYS A 358 -33.57 -14.25 -8.92
CA CYS A 358 -34.69 -14.49 -9.82
C CYS A 358 -34.35 -15.57 -10.86
N ASP A 359 -35.35 -16.37 -11.24
CA ASP A 359 -35.22 -17.44 -12.22
C ASP A 359 -35.33 -16.96 -13.69
N ASP A 360 -35.52 -15.65 -13.92
CA ASP A 360 -35.44 -15.05 -15.24
C ASP A 360 -34.04 -15.25 -15.82
N ASN A 361 -34.00 -15.90 -16.99
CA ASN A 361 -32.79 -16.39 -17.68
C ASN A 361 -31.93 -17.41 -16.90
N TRP A 362 -32.41 -17.94 -15.76
CA TRP A 362 -31.70 -18.91 -14.95
C TRP A 362 -31.62 -20.30 -15.61
N ASP A 363 -30.42 -20.73 -15.99
CA ASP A 363 -30.16 -21.94 -16.75
C ASP A 363 -29.14 -22.90 -16.09
N ASN A 364 -28.85 -24.02 -16.78
CA ASN A 364 -27.94 -25.04 -16.25
C ASN A 364 -26.47 -24.58 -16.14
N ASN A 365 -26.07 -23.53 -16.86
CA ASN A 365 -24.76 -22.91 -16.72
C ASN A 365 -24.68 -22.13 -15.39
N ASP A 366 -25.75 -21.42 -15.02
CA ASP A 366 -25.84 -20.77 -13.71
C ASP A 366 -25.80 -21.80 -12.58
N ALA A 367 -26.57 -22.88 -12.72
CA ALA A 367 -26.55 -24.00 -11.78
C ALA A 367 -25.17 -24.65 -11.68
N THR A 368 -24.47 -24.80 -12.80
CA THR A 368 -23.10 -25.31 -12.84
C THR A 368 -22.14 -24.45 -12.03
N VAL A 369 -22.27 -23.12 -12.12
CA VAL A 369 -21.46 -22.17 -11.34
C VAL A 369 -21.80 -22.28 -9.85
N VAL A 370 -23.08 -22.33 -9.46
CA VAL A 370 -23.49 -22.48 -8.05
C VAL A 370 -23.02 -23.81 -7.45
N CYS A 371 -23.18 -24.93 -8.16
CA CYS A 371 -22.71 -26.23 -7.69
C CYS A 371 -21.19 -26.25 -7.49
N ARG A 372 -20.45 -25.61 -8.39
CA ARG A 372 -19.00 -25.44 -8.27
C ARG A 372 -18.62 -24.58 -7.06
N MET A 373 -19.32 -23.46 -6.84
CA MET A 373 -19.08 -22.59 -5.68
C MET A 373 -19.27 -23.32 -4.35
N LEU A 374 -20.18 -24.28 -4.30
CA LEU A 374 -20.45 -25.12 -3.13
C LEU A 374 -19.49 -26.31 -2.99
N GLY A 375 -18.59 -26.52 -3.96
CA GLY A 375 -17.67 -27.66 -3.98
C GLY A 375 -18.33 -28.98 -4.36
N TYR A 376 -19.51 -28.95 -4.98
CA TYR A 376 -20.22 -30.14 -5.45
C TYR A 376 -19.84 -30.50 -6.90
N SER A 377 -20.17 -31.72 -7.30
CA SER A 377 -20.02 -32.17 -8.68
C SER A 377 -20.86 -31.28 -9.60
N THR A 378 -20.28 -30.83 -10.70
CA THR A 378 -21.01 -30.08 -11.74
C THR A 378 -21.66 -31.00 -12.78
N ILE A 379 -21.34 -32.30 -12.76
CA ILE A 379 -21.91 -33.28 -13.70
C ILE A 379 -23.39 -33.48 -13.36
N GLY A 380 -24.27 -33.03 -14.25
CA GLY A 380 -25.72 -33.12 -14.04
C GLY A 380 -26.33 -31.95 -13.27
N ALA A 381 -25.55 -30.89 -13.01
CA ALA A 381 -26.07 -29.66 -12.43
C ALA A 381 -27.25 -29.13 -13.25
N SER A 382 -28.36 -28.86 -12.58
CA SER A 382 -29.59 -28.40 -13.23
C SER A 382 -30.25 -27.24 -12.50
N ALA A 383 -30.69 -26.25 -13.28
CA ALA A 383 -31.48 -25.13 -12.79
C ALA A 383 -32.91 -25.58 -12.46
N VAL A 384 -33.46 -24.99 -11.40
CA VAL A 384 -34.84 -25.19 -10.97
C VAL A 384 -35.50 -23.81 -10.88
N CYS A 385 -36.53 -23.61 -11.69
CA CYS A 385 -37.30 -22.37 -11.72
C CYS A 385 -38.42 -22.38 -10.67
N CYS A 386 -39.15 -21.26 -10.65
CA CYS A 386 -40.55 -21.17 -10.25
C CYS A 386 -40.75 -21.51 -8.77
N ALA A 387 -39.78 -21.12 -7.93
CA ALA A 387 -39.71 -21.45 -6.51
C ALA A 387 -39.87 -22.96 -6.24
N GLY A 388 -39.24 -23.82 -7.06
CA GLY A 388 -39.37 -25.28 -6.95
C GLY A 388 -38.90 -25.90 -5.62
N PHE A 389 -38.14 -25.14 -4.82
CA PHE A 389 -37.76 -25.48 -3.44
C PHE A 389 -38.44 -24.57 -2.40
N GLY A 390 -39.58 -23.98 -2.75
CA GLY A 390 -40.28 -22.99 -1.94
C GLY A 390 -39.71 -21.58 -2.11
N ASN A 391 -40.53 -20.61 -1.73
CA ASN A 391 -40.22 -19.19 -1.80
C ASN A 391 -39.81 -18.64 -0.43
N ASN A 392 -39.09 -17.52 -0.40
CA ASN A 392 -38.75 -16.86 0.87
C ASN A 392 -39.03 -15.36 0.86
N THR A 393 -40.30 -15.01 1.14
CA THR A 393 -40.77 -13.62 1.19
C THR A 393 -40.20 -12.77 2.33
N SER A 394 -39.41 -13.37 3.22
CA SER A 394 -38.69 -12.63 4.27
C SER A 394 -37.32 -12.11 3.83
N LEU A 395 -36.82 -12.56 2.67
CA LEU A 395 -35.57 -12.09 2.06
C LEU A 395 -35.87 -11.10 0.94
N GLY A 396 -34.85 -10.36 0.48
CA GLY A 396 -34.93 -9.60 -0.76
C GLY A 396 -34.46 -10.44 -1.96
N ILE A 397 -34.93 -10.11 -3.16
CA ILE A 397 -34.38 -10.64 -4.42
C ILE A 397 -33.23 -9.72 -4.84
N PHE A 398 -32.02 -10.26 -4.99
CA PHE A 398 -30.81 -9.47 -5.16
C PHE A 398 -30.30 -9.43 -6.60
N LEU A 399 -30.47 -10.53 -7.33
CA LEU A 399 -30.03 -10.71 -8.70
C LEU A 399 -31.18 -11.12 -9.60
N ASP A 400 -31.09 -10.69 -10.84
CA ASP A 400 -32.05 -10.91 -11.93
C ASP A 400 -31.31 -10.93 -13.26
N ASP A 401 -31.85 -11.63 -14.26
CA ASP A 401 -31.25 -11.89 -15.57
C ASP A 401 -29.81 -12.43 -15.47
N VAL A 402 -29.58 -13.40 -14.58
CA VAL A 402 -28.26 -14.01 -14.42
C VAL A 402 -27.98 -14.89 -15.64
N MET A 403 -26.85 -14.65 -16.31
CA MET A 403 -26.44 -15.33 -17.54
C MET A 403 -24.98 -15.73 -17.45
N CYS A 404 -24.70 -16.82 -16.75
CA CYS A 404 -23.39 -17.45 -16.73
C CYS A 404 -23.12 -18.19 -18.06
N SER A 405 -21.86 -18.20 -18.49
CA SER A 405 -21.35 -19.11 -19.52
C SER A 405 -21.10 -20.53 -18.99
N GLY A 406 -21.10 -20.70 -17.66
CA GLY A 406 -20.84 -21.96 -16.97
C GLY A 406 -19.39 -22.11 -16.53
N HIS A 407 -18.52 -21.20 -16.95
CA HIS A 407 -17.08 -21.20 -16.65
C HIS A 407 -16.70 -20.21 -15.54
N GLU A 408 -17.63 -19.38 -15.11
CA GLU A 408 -17.41 -18.42 -14.05
C GLU A 408 -17.04 -19.13 -12.75
N SER A 409 -16.14 -18.52 -11.99
CA SER A 409 -15.72 -19.01 -10.68
C SER A 409 -16.73 -18.69 -9.56
N SER A 410 -17.71 -17.85 -9.86
CA SER A 410 -18.67 -17.33 -8.90
C SER A 410 -19.90 -16.79 -9.63
N ILE A 411 -21.09 -16.96 -9.04
CA ILE A 411 -22.36 -16.47 -9.58
C ILE A 411 -22.38 -14.93 -9.65
N TYR A 412 -21.56 -14.28 -8.82
CA TYR A 412 -21.36 -12.83 -8.78
C TYR A 412 -20.54 -12.29 -9.96
N ASN A 413 -19.89 -13.17 -10.73
CA ASN A 413 -19.09 -12.80 -11.90
C ASN A 413 -19.86 -12.98 -13.22
N CYS A 414 -21.07 -13.54 -13.16
CA CYS A 414 -21.90 -13.73 -14.34
C CYS A 414 -22.50 -12.39 -14.79
N SER A 415 -22.87 -12.28 -16.07
CA SER A 415 -23.63 -11.12 -16.52
C SER A 415 -24.99 -11.13 -15.82
N HIS A 416 -25.41 -10.01 -15.25
CA HIS A 416 -26.70 -9.87 -14.57
C HIS A 416 -27.13 -8.39 -14.54
N ASN A 417 -28.41 -8.14 -14.26
CA ASN A 417 -28.89 -6.78 -14.03
C ASN A 417 -28.25 -6.14 -12.78
N PRO A 418 -28.23 -4.80 -12.65
CA PRO A 418 -27.72 -4.16 -11.44
C PRO A 418 -28.35 -4.71 -10.16
N TRP A 419 -27.60 -4.77 -9.07
CA TRP A 419 -28.09 -5.28 -7.78
C TRP A 419 -29.42 -4.66 -7.37
N TYR A 420 -30.34 -5.51 -6.89
CA TYR A 420 -31.70 -5.14 -6.47
C TYR A 420 -32.60 -4.58 -7.60
N SER A 421 -32.14 -4.57 -8.85
CA SER A 421 -32.94 -4.19 -10.00
C SER A 421 -33.58 -5.44 -10.60
N HIS A 422 -34.83 -5.71 -10.23
CA HIS A 422 -35.60 -6.85 -10.72
C HIS A 422 -37.07 -6.48 -10.91
N ASN A 423 -37.78 -7.22 -11.76
CA ASN A 423 -39.24 -7.18 -11.90
C ASN A 423 -39.93 -8.41 -11.25
N CYS A 424 -39.16 -9.31 -10.67
CA CYS A 424 -39.63 -10.59 -10.14
C CYS A 424 -40.29 -10.48 -8.76
N GLY A 425 -41.11 -11.47 -8.41
CA GLY A 425 -41.57 -11.76 -7.05
C GLY A 425 -41.14 -13.17 -6.60
N HIS A 426 -41.17 -13.48 -5.32
CA HIS A 426 -40.57 -14.73 -4.78
C HIS A 426 -41.14 -16.07 -5.31
N HIS A 427 -42.23 -16.07 -6.07
CA HIS A 427 -42.61 -17.24 -6.88
C HIS A 427 -41.62 -17.59 -8.00
N GLU A 428 -40.66 -16.70 -8.27
CA GLU A 428 -39.58 -16.78 -9.25
C GLU A 428 -38.21 -16.98 -8.56
N ASP A 429 -38.19 -17.39 -7.28
CA ASP A 429 -36.92 -17.68 -6.60
C ASP A 429 -36.24 -18.90 -7.28
N ALA A 430 -35.00 -18.69 -7.74
CA ALA A 430 -34.19 -19.68 -8.41
C ALA A 430 -33.68 -20.77 -7.46
N GLY A 431 -33.58 -21.99 -7.97
CA GLY A 431 -33.05 -23.17 -7.28
C GLY A 431 -32.08 -23.96 -8.15
N VAL A 432 -31.38 -24.91 -7.53
CA VAL A 432 -30.48 -25.82 -8.25
C VAL A 432 -30.55 -27.25 -7.69
N ARG A 433 -30.18 -28.20 -8.54
CA ARG A 433 -29.76 -29.55 -8.14
C ARG A 433 -28.34 -29.80 -8.61
N CYS A 434 -27.48 -30.05 -7.66
CA CYS A 434 -26.20 -30.71 -7.79
C CYS A 434 -26.39 -32.21 -7.41
#